data_AF-A0A927LYQ3-F1
#
_entry.id   AF-A0A927LYQ3-F1
#
_cell.length_a   1.000
_cell.length_b   1.000
_cell.length_c   1.000
_cell.angle_alpha   90.00
_cell.angle_beta   90.00
_cell.angle_gamma   90.00
#
_symmetry.space_group_name_H-M   'P 1'
#
loop_
_entity.id
_entity.type
_entity.pdbx_description
1 polymer ?
#
loop_
_entity_poly.entity_id
_entity_poly.type
_entity_poly.pdbx_seq_one_letter_code
_entity_poly.pdbx_strand_id
1 'polypeptide(L)'
;MSRPDAVDVPGTGAAADAVPAPVREPATTGDLAAVAAQLGRTPRGTRAVAHRCPCGLPDVVETTPRLADGTPFPTLFYLTCPRAVAGCSRLESAGVMREMAERLAADPELAERYLAAHQDYLARRNAIGQVPEIDGISAGGMPGRVKCLHVHLGHALAAGPGVNPFGDEVLELLEPWWAAGPCVEPAE
;
A
#
# COMPACT_ATOMS: atom_id res chain seq x y z
N MET A 1 36.06 -1.65 -16.04
CA MET A 1 34.62 -1.92 -15.91
C MET A 1 34.22 -1.47 -14.51
N SER A 2 33.79 -0.21 -14.38
CA SER A 2 33.39 0.36 -13.09
C SER A 2 32.05 -0.21 -12.67
N ARG A 3 31.97 -0.70 -11.43
CA ARG A 3 30.71 -1.05 -10.77
C ARG A 3 29.83 0.20 -10.73
N PRO A 4 28.51 0.11 -10.99
CA PRO A 4 27.64 1.23 -10.67
C PRO A 4 27.65 1.45 -9.15
N ASP A 5 27.80 2.71 -8.75
CA ASP A 5 27.73 3.14 -7.37
C ASP A 5 26.40 2.70 -6.76
N ALA A 6 26.46 1.98 -5.63
CA ALA A 6 25.29 1.73 -4.81
C ALA A 6 24.73 3.07 -4.38
N VAL A 7 23.46 3.33 -4.68
CA VAL A 7 22.75 4.49 -4.17
C VAL A 7 22.67 4.30 -2.65
N ASP A 8 23.46 5.09 -1.92
CA ASP A 8 23.32 5.24 -0.48
C ASP A 8 21.97 5.93 -0.23
N VAL A 9 20.92 5.12 -0.04
CA VAL A 9 19.61 5.59 0.42
C VAL A 9 19.73 5.73 1.93
N PRO A 10 19.75 6.94 2.51
CA PRO A 10 19.84 7.10 3.95
C PRO A 10 18.52 6.65 4.58
N GLY A 11 18.43 5.37 4.95
CA GLY A 11 17.32 4.80 5.68
C GLY A 11 17.58 4.89 7.18
N THR A 12 17.04 5.92 7.84
CA THR A 12 16.69 5.79 9.25
C THR A 12 15.30 5.18 9.30
N GLY A 13 15.20 3.91 9.71
CA GLY A 13 13.96 3.11 9.82
C GLY A 13 12.92 3.61 10.83
N ALA A 14 12.77 4.92 10.96
CA ALA A 14 11.94 5.56 11.99
C ALA A 14 10.44 5.39 11.76
N ALA A 15 9.98 5.09 10.53
CA ALA A 15 8.56 4.89 10.28
C ALA A 15 8.07 3.52 10.79
N ALA A 16 8.76 2.42 10.43
CA ALA A 16 8.33 1.06 10.74
C ALA A 16 8.10 0.82 12.24
N ASP A 17 8.95 1.39 13.11
CA ASP A 17 8.87 1.23 14.57
C ASP A 17 7.66 1.92 15.22
N ALA A 18 7.04 2.88 14.53
CA ALA A 18 6.00 3.74 15.07
C ALA A 18 4.67 3.64 14.30
N VAL A 19 4.57 2.69 13.36
CA VAL A 19 3.35 2.40 12.60
C VAL A 19 2.37 1.61 13.48
N PRO A 20 1.12 2.08 13.65
CA PRO A 20 0.10 1.35 14.41
C PRO A 20 -0.26 0.01 13.76
N ALA A 21 -0.88 -0.87 14.53
CA ALA A 21 -1.45 -2.10 13.98
C ALA A 21 -2.57 -1.79 12.95
N PRO A 22 -2.78 -2.67 11.95
CA PRO A 22 -3.92 -2.54 11.03
C PRO A 22 -5.25 -2.49 11.79
N VAL A 23 -6.21 -1.76 11.22
CA VAL A 23 -7.60 -1.70 11.70
C VAL A 23 -8.53 -2.22 10.60
N ARG A 24 -9.75 -2.64 10.98
CA ARG A 24 -10.77 -3.11 10.03
C ARG A 24 -12.15 -2.61 10.44
N GLU A 25 -12.28 -1.29 10.44
CA GLU A 25 -13.49 -0.61 10.89
C GLU A 25 -14.26 -0.06 9.68
N PRO A 26 -15.60 -0.18 9.65
CA PRO A 26 -16.40 0.50 8.64
C PRO A 26 -16.05 1.99 8.56
N ALA A 27 -15.86 2.51 7.35
CA ALA A 27 -15.47 3.91 7.18
C ALA A 27 -16.59 4.84 7.65
N THR A 28 -16.27 5.76 8.55
CA THR A 28 -17.21 6.78 9.02
C THR A 28 -17.33 7.93 8.01
N THR A 29 -18.33 8.80 8.18
CA THR A 29 -18.46 10.02 7.36
C THR A 29 -17.20 10.90 7.44
N GLY A 30 -16.60 11.02 8.63
CA GLY A 30 -15.35 11.78 8.81
C GLY A 30 -14.17 11.14 8.09
N ASP A 31 -14.08 9.80 8.08
CA ASP A 31 -13.05 9.09 7.31
C ASP A 31 -13.21 9.35 5.81
N LEU A 32 -14.44 9.28 5.29
CA LEU A 32 -14.71 9.54 3.87
C LEU A 32 -14.39 10.99 3.48
N ALA A 33 -14.65 11.97 4.35
CA ALA A 33 -14.28 13.36 4.15
C ALA A 33 -12.75 13.55 4.12
N ALA A 34 -12.04 12.93 5.07
CA ALA A 34 -10.57 12.94 5.10
C ALA A 34 -9.98 12.30 3.84
N VAL A 35 -10.49 11.14 3.42
CA VAL A 35 -10.05 10.44 2.21
C VAL A 35 -10.36 11.26 0.96
N ALA A 36 -11.52 11.94 0.90
CA ALA A 36 -11.84 12.81 -0.22
C ALA A 36 -10.83 13.98 -0.36
N ALA A 37 -10.49 14.62 0.77
CA ALA A 37 -9.47 15.67 0.81
C ALA A 37 -8.08 15.14 0.41
N GLN A 38 -7.71 13.95 0.87
CA GLN A 38 -6.43 13.29 0.52
C GLN A 38 -6.31 12.95 -0.97
N LEU A 39 -7.40 12.48 -1.58
CA LEU A 39 -7.42 12.09 -2.98
C LEU A 39 -7.71 13.26 -3.94
N GLY A 40 -8.18 14.40 -3.42
CA GLY A 40 -8.68 15.52 -4.22
C GLY A 40 -9.95 15.20 -5.02
N ARG A 41 -10.67 14.13 -4.63
CA ARG A 41 -11.90 13.65 -5.30
C ARG A 41 -12.70 12.74 -4.37
N THR A 42 -13.99 12.56 -4.66
CA THR A 42 -14.84 11.62 -3.91
C THR A 42 -14.28 10.19 -3.99
N PRO A 43 -14.06 9.51 -2.84
CA PRO A 43 -13.62 8.12 -2.84
C PRO A 43 -14.69 7.20 -3.45
N ARG A 44 -14.25 6.16 -4.14
CA ARG A 44 -15.14 5.15 -4.75
C ARG A 44 -14.91 3.80 -4.10
N GLY A 45 -16.00 3.15 -3.72
CA GLY A 45 -15.96 1.78 -3.20
C GLY A 45 -15.31 1.65 -1.83
N THR A 46 -14.96 2.73 -1.13
CA THR A 46 -14.43 2.65 0.24
C THR A 46 -15.45 1.99 1.16
N ARG A 47 -15.06 0.86 1.77
CA ARG A 47 -15.91 0.11 2.70
C ARG A 47 -15.42 0.22 4.13
N ALA A 48 -14.11 0.21 4.33
CA ALA A 48 -13.49 0.24 5.65
C ALA A 48 -12.19 1.04 5.63
N VAL A 49 -11.77 1.49 6.81
CA VAL A 49 -10.39 1.95 7.04
C VAL A 49 -9.56 0.70 7.34
N ALA A 50 -8.45 0.54 6.62
CA ALA A 50 -7.54 -0.60 6.76
C ALA A 50 -6.32 -0.27 7.63
N HIS A 51 -5.92 1.01 7.64
CA HIS A 51 -4.85 1.51 8.49
C HIS A 51 -5.06 2.99 8.78
N ARG A 52 -4.65 3.41 9.98
CA ARG A 52 -4.65 4.82 10.40
C ARG A 52 -3.22 5.25 10.67
N CYS A 53 -2.86 6.35 10.04
CA CYS A 53 -1.61 7.04 10.26
C CYS A 53 -1.54 7.58 11.70
N PRO A 54 -0.35 7.67 12.33
CA PRO A 54 -0.20 8.32 13.64
C PRO A 54 -0.70 9.77 13.71
N CYS A 55 -0.89 10.45 12.58
CA CYS A 55 -1.56 11.76 12.55
C CYS A 55 -3.08 11.70 12.80
N GLY A 56 -3.65 10.51 12.99
CA GLY A 56 -5.07 10.26 13.31
C GLY A 56 -5.98 10.00 12.09
N LEU A 57 -5.50 10.30 10.88
CA LEU A 57 -6.29 10.15 9.65
C LEU A 57 -6.06 8.78 8.99
N PRO A 58 -7.02 8.26 8.21
CA PRO A 58 -6.80 7.10 7.35
C PRO A 58 -5.65 7.35 6.38
N ASP A 59 -4.75 6.41 6.20
CA ASP A 59 -3.77 6.43 5.10
C ASP A 59 -3.93 5.24 4.17
N VAL A 60 -4.64 4.18 4.59
CA VAL A 60 -5.08 3.08 3.73
C VAL A 60 -6.54 2.78 3.96
N VAL A 61 -7.29 2.69 2.87
CA VAL A 61 -8.68 2.21 2.86
C VAL A 61 -8.79 0.84 2.21
N GLU A 62 -9.77 0.06 2.68
CA GLU A 62 -10.22 -1.17 2.04
C GLU A 62 -11.43 -0.86 1.15
N THR A 63 -11.35 -1.26 -0.12
CA THR A 63 -12.40 -1.02 -1.12
C THR A 63 -13.21 -2.28 -1.42
N THR A 64 -14.39 -2.10 -2.01
CA THR A 64 -15.17 -3.21 -2.56
C THR A 64 -14.56 -3.69 -3.89
N PRO A 65 -14.47 -5.01 -4.13
CA PRO A 65 -13.88 -5.55 -5.37
C PRO A 65 -14.72 -5.28 -6.61
N ARG A 66 -15.97 -4.84 -6.44
CA ARG A 66 -16.86 -4.34 -7.49
C ARG A 66 -17.51 -3.04 -7.01
N LEU A 67 -17.52 -2.03 -7.88
CA LEU A 67 -18.17 -0.75 -7.62
C LEU A 67 -19.70 -0.86 -7.76
N ALA A 68 -20.43 0.15 -7.30
CA ALA A 68 -21.89 0.19 -7.34
C ALA A 68 -22.45 0.17 -8.78
N ASP A 69 -21.69 0.67 -9.76
CA ASP A 69 -22.05 0.62 -11.19
C ASP A 69 -21.72 -0.73 -11.85
N GLY A 70 -21.22 -1.70 -11.06
CA GLY A 70 -20.83 -3.03 -11.54
C GLY A 70 -19.38 -3.12 -12.02
N THR A 71 -18.62 -2.02 -12.10
CA THR A 71 -17.24 -2.03 -12.59
C THR A 71 -16.33 -2.85 -11.65
N PRO A 72 -15.52 -3.80 -12.16
CA PRO A 72 -14.49 -4.47 -11.38
C PRO A 72 -13.47 -3.47 -10.82
N PHE A 73 -13.11 -3.61 -9.55
CA PHE A 73 -12.09 -2.78 -8.91
C PHE A 73 -11.00 -3.67 -8.29
N PRO A 74 -9.86 -3.88 -8.99
CA PRO A 74 -8.85 -4.84 -8.55
C PRO A 74 -8.17 -4.49 -7.22
N THR A 75 -8.07 -3.20 -6.91
CA THR A 75 -7.27 -2.66 -5.80
C THR A 75 -8.07 -2.67 -4.50
N LEU A 76 -7.90 -3.72 -3.70
CA LEU A 76 -8.47 -3.85 -2.36
C LEU A 76 -7.94 -2.80 -1.38
N PHE A 77 -6.61 -2.67 -1.23
CA PHE A 77 -5.98 -1.71 -0.33
C PHE A 77 -5.47 -0.50 -1.11
N TYR A 78 -6.06 0.66 -0.84
CA TYR A 78 -5.75 1.90 -1.54
C TYR A 78 -5.07 2.87 -0.59
N LEU A 79 -3.81 3.24 -0.89
CA LEU A 79 -3.06 4.25 -0.14
C LEU A 79 -3.58 5.64 -0.49
N THR A 80 -4.09 6.37 0.51
CA THR A 80 -4.75 7.66 0.32
C THR A 80 -3.89 8.84 0.78
N CYS A 81 -3.08 8.67 1.84
CA CYS A 81 -2.29 9.76 2.42
C CYS A 81 -1.33 10.39 1.38
N PRO A 82 -1.46 11.70 1.05
CA PRO A 82 -0.65 12.33 0.00
C PRO A 82 0.85 12.35 0.33
N ARG A 83 1.21 12.38 1.63
CA ARG A 83 2.62 12.35 2.06
C ARG A 83 3.24 10.96 1.93
N ALA A 84 2.50 9.91 2.27
CA ALA A 84 2.94 8.53 2.05
C ALA A 84 3.05 8.24 0.53
N VAL A 85 2.07 8.70 -0.25
CA VAL A 85 2.09 8.61 -1.72
C VAL A 85 3.32 9.30 -2.30
N ALA A 86 3.63 10.52 -1.85
CA ALA A 86 4.82 11.24 -2.29
C ALA A 86 6.12 10.51 -1.89
N GLY A 87 6.15 9.89 -0.70
CA GLY A 87 7.25 9.04 -0.25
C GLY A 87 7.48 7.86 -1.20
N CYS A 88 6.43 7.07 -1.48
CA CYS A 88 6.51 5.97 -2.45
C CYS A 88 6.99 6.46 -3.82
N SER A 89 6.45 7.57 -4.34
CA SER A 89 6.87 8.12 -5.63
C SER A 89 8.33 8.57 -5.68
N ARG A 90 8.89 9.06 -4.56
CA ARG A 90 10.33 9.35 -4.45
C ARG A 90 11.16 8.07 -4.55
N LEU A 91 10.78 7.01 -3.83
CA LEU A 91 11.47 5.72 -3.89
C LEU A 91 11.38 5.08 -5.28
N GLU A 92 10.21 5.15 -5.92
CA GLU A 92 10.01 4.70 -7.30
C GLU A 92 10.95 5.43 -8.27
N SER A 93 11.05 6.75 -8.15
CA SER A 93 11.92 7.58 -8.99
C SER A 93 13.42 7.34 -8.72
N ALA A 94 13.76 6.93 -7.50
CA ALA A 94 15.13 6.55 -7.12
C ALA A 94 15.54 5.16 -7.64
N GLY A 95 14.61 4.40 -8.25
CA GLY A 95 14.91 3.10 -8.87
C GLY A 95 14.73 1.89 -7.96
N VAL A 96 14.15 2.06 -6.76
CA VAL A 96 13.94 0.97 -5.78
C VAL A 96 13.16 -0.21 -6.37
N MET A 97 12.15 0.05 -7.22
CA MET A 97 11.39 -1.02 -7.88
C MET A 97 12.24 -1.89 -8.81
N ARG A 98 13.26 -1.31 -9.46
CA ARG A 98 14.17 -2.06 -10.33
C ARG A 98 15.01 -3.03 -9.50
N GLU A 99 15.54 -2.56 -8.38
CA GLU A 99 16.34 -3.38 -7.46
C GLU A 99 15.51 -4.50 -6.83
N MET A 100 14.28 -4.19 -6.41
CA MET A 100 13.32 -5.20 -5.93
C MET A 100 13.00 -6.25 -7.00
N ALA A 101 12.81 -5.84 -8.26
CA ALA A 101 12.55 -6.76 -9.37
C ALA A 101 13.77 -7.64 -9.71
N GLU A 102 14.99 -7.10 -9.67
CA GLU A 102 16.23 -7.85 -9.83
C GLU A 102 16.37 -8.92 -8.73
N ARG A 103 16.10 -8.55 -7.47
CA ARG A 103 16.10 -9.49 -6.33
C ARG A 103 15.02 -10.56 -6.47
N LEU A 104 13.80 -10.18 -6.87
CA LEU A 104 12.70 -11.13 -7.09
C LEU A 104 13.06 -12.22 -8.11
N ALA A 105 13.82 -11.87 -9.15
CA ALA A 105 14.25 -12.82 -10.17
C ALA A 105 15.38 -13.75 -9.69
N ALA A 106 16.18 -13.32 -8.72
CA ALA A 106 17.38 -14.01 -8.27
C ALA A 106 17.20 -14.82 -6.97
N ASP A 107 16.21 -14.48 -6.15
CA ASP A 107 15.99 -15.08 -4.82
C ASP A 107 14.67 -15.88 -4.79
N PRO A 108 14.74 -17.23 -4.85
CA PRO A 108 13.56 -18.10 -4.79
C PRO A 108 12.77 -17.99 -3.49
N GLU A 109 13.43 -17.70 -2.35
CA GLU A 109 12.76 -17.59 -1.06
C GLU A 109 11.95 -16.30 -0.98
N LEU A 110 12.51 -15.19 -1.48
CA LEU A 110 11.77 -13.93 -1.64
C LEU A 110 10.57 -14.11 -2.58
N ALA A 111 10.75 -14.82 -3.70
CA ALA A 111 9.66 -15.12 -4.63
C ALA A 111 8.54 -15.93 -3.98
N GLU A 112 8.86 -16.90 -3.14
CA GLU A 112 7.88 -17.69 -2.38
C GLU A 112 7.11 -16.82 -1.37
N ARG A 113 7.80 -15.97 -0.59
CA ARG A 113 7.14 -15.04 0.33
C ARG A 113 6.23 -14.04 -0.41
N TYR A 114 6.66 -13.57 -1.58
CA TYR A 114 5.87 -12.65 -2.39
C TYR A 114 4.67 -13.34 -3.07
N LEU A 115 4.78 -14.63 -3.40
CA LEU A 115 3.65 -15.46 -3.81
C LEU A 115 2.65 -15.65 -2.66
N ALA A 116 3.11 -15.85 -1.43
CA ALA A 116 2.23 -15.90 -0.26
C ALA A 116 1.49 -14.55 -0.05
N ALA A 117 2.17 -13.42 -0.24
CA ALA A 117 1.56 -12.09 -0.20
C ALA A 117 0.45 -11.95 -1.27
N HIS A 118 0.70 -12.43 -2.49
CA HIS A 118 -0.30 -12.47 -3.55
C HIS A 118 -1.54 -13.29 -3.16
N GLN A 119 -1.35 -14.46 -2.57
CA GLN A 119 -2.43 -15.35 -2.15
C GLN A 119 -3.24 -14.75 -1.00
N ASP A 120 -2.59 -14.13 -0.01
CA ASP A 120 -3.25 -13.42 1.09
C ASP A 120 -4.12 -12.27 0.54
N TYR A 121 -3.60 -11.48 -0.40
CA TYR A 121 -4.35 -10.40 -1.04
C TYR A 121 -5.63 -10.92 -1.73
N LEU A 122 -5.51 -11.99 -2.52
CA LEU A 122 -6.64 -12.61 -3.21
C LEU A 122 -7.66 -13.16 -2.22
N ALA A 123 -7.21 -13.86 -1.16
CA ALA A 123 -8.08 -14.42 -0.14
C ALA A 123 -8.89 -13.33 0.57
N ARG A 124 -8.25 -12.23 0.97
CA ARG A 124 -8.93 -11.08 1.61
C ARG A 124 -9.94 -10.43 0.68
N ARG A 125 -9.59 -10.24 -0.59
CA ARG A 125 -10.52 -9.65 -1.57
C ARG A 125 -11.71 -10.56 -1.83
N ASN A 126 -11.46 -11.85 -2.02
CA ASN A 126 -12.51 -12.83 -2.32
C ASN A 126 -13.45 -13.06 -1.13
N ALA A 127 -12.99 -12.83 0.11
CA ALA A 127 -13.84 -12.83 1.29
C ALA A 127 -14.89 -11.68 1.29
N ILE A 128 -14.64 -10.60 0.55
CA ILE A 128 -15.58 -9.48 0.38
C ILE A 128 -16.52 -9.75 -0.79
N GLY A 129 -15.99 -10.28 -1.89
CA GLY A 129 -16.80 -10.65 -3.05
C GLY A 129 -15.96 -11.19 -4.20
N GLN A 130 -16.50 -12.19 -4.89
CA GLN A 130 -15.88 -12.79 -6.06
C GLN A 130 -16.23 -11.98 -7.32
N VAL A 131 -15.21 -11.68 -8.13
CA VAL A 131 -15.32 -10.88 -9.35
C VAL A 131 -14.56 -11.61 -10.46
N PRO A 132 -15.27 -12.41 -11.29
CA PRO A 132 -14.64 -13.29 -12.29
C PRO A 132 -13.68 -12.58 -13.25
N GLU A 133 -13.94 -11.31 -13.59
CA GLU A 133 -13.14 -10.51 -14.52
C GLU A 133 -11.72 -10.22 -14.00
N ILE A 134 -11.50 -10.34 -12.70
CA ILE A 134 -10.22 -10.07 -12.04
C ILE A 134 -9.75 -11.25 -11.19
N ASP A 135 -10.32 -12.44 -11.43
CA ASP A 135 -9.94 -13.66 -10.71
C ASP A 135 -8.45 -13.98 -10.92
N GLY A 136 -7.78 -14.42 -9.86
CA GLY A 136 -6.33 -14.64 -9.84
C GLY A 136 -5.47 -13.38 -10.03
N ILE A 137 -6.04 -12.19 -10.25
CA ILE A 137 -5.28 -10.95 -10.47
C ILE A 137 -5.28 -10.13 -9.19
N SER A 138 -4.16 -10.11 -8.47
CA SER A 138 -3.93 -9.14 -7.38
C SER A 138 -3.45 -7.79 -7.94
N ALA A 139 -3.05 -6.86 -7.06
CA ALA A 139 -2.54 -5.55 -7.45
C ALA A 139 -0.99 -5.47 -7.37
N GLY A 140 -0.40 -4.35 -7.82
CA GLY A 140 1.04 -4.07 -7.66
C GLY A 140 1.98 -4.88 -8.57
N GLY A 141 1.47 -5.79 -9.40
CA GLY A 141 2.30 -6.66 -10.24
C GLY A 141 2.63 -8.02 -9.62
N MET A 142 2.17 -8.26 -8.39
CA MET A 142 2.25 -9.54 -7.69
C MET A 142 1.74 -10.72 -8.56
N PRO A 143 2.30 -11.93 -8.40
CA PRO A 143 3.51 -12.25 -7.63
C PRO A 143 4.81 -12.14 -8.47
N GLY A 144 4.71 -11.83 -9.76
CA GLY A 144 5.86 -11.94 -10.68
C GLY A 144 6.59 -10.64 -10.99
N ARG A 145 6.06 -9.48 -10.57
CA ARG A 145 6.61 -8.15 -10.86
C ARG A 145 6.37 -7.20 -9.69
N VAL A 146 7.15 -6.13 -9.64
CA VAL A 146 6.95 -4.98 -8.77
C VAL A 146 6.66 -3.78 -9.67
N LYS A 147 5.40 -3.35 -9.74
CA LYS A 147 4.94 -2.28 -10.66
C LYS A 147 4.69 -0.94 -9.97
N CYS A 148 4.32 -0.95 -8.68
CA CYS A 148 3.92 0.24 -7.94
C CYS A 148 4.04 0.01 -6.44
N LEU A 149 4.84 0.85 -5.77
CA LEU A 149 5.12 0.74 -4.33
C LEU A 149 3.92 1.15 -3.48
N HIS A 150 3.01 2.01 -3.97
CA HIS A 150 1.81 2.43 -3.23
C HIS A 150 0.92 1.25 -2.85
N VAL A 151 0.76 0.28 -3.75
CA VAL A 151 -0.03 -0.92 -3.49
C VAL A 151 0.67 -1.83 -2.49
N HIS A 152 2.00 -1.97 -2.59
CA HIS A 152 2.74 -2.83 -1.67
C HIS A 152 2.72 -2.28 -0.26
N LEU A 153 2.95 -0.98 -0.09
CA LEU A 153 2.82 -0.29 1.19
C LEU A 153 1.38 -0.40 1.72
N GLY A 154 0.37 -0.12 0.89
CA GLY A 154 -1.03 -0.24 1.29
C GLY A 154 -1.38 -1.65 1.77
N HIS A 155 -0.85 -2.68 1.12
CA HIS A 155 -1.05 -4.07 1.56
C HIS A 155 -0.33 -4.38 2.87
N ALA A 156 0.94 -4.00 3.03
CA ALA A 156 1.69 -4.23 4.27
C ALA A 156 1.03 -3.54 5.47
N LEU A 157 0.63 -2.27 5.33
CA LEU A 157 -0.07 -1.52 6.38
C LEU A 157 -1.42 -2.14 6.77
N ALA A 158 -2.13 -2.74 5.81
CA ALA A 158 -3.45 -3.35 6.05
C ALA A 158 -3.40 -4.80 6.55
N ALA A 159 -2.33 -5.54 6.20
CA ALA A 159 -2.18 -6.93 6.55
C ALA A 159 -1.33 -7.15 7.80
N GLY A 160 -0.42 -6.23 8.09
CA GLY A 160 0.56 -6.28 9.17
C GLY A 160 1.95 -6.73 8.70
N PRO A 161 2.97 -6.57 9.56
CA PRO A 161 4.36 -6.90 9.24
C PRO A 161 4.54 -8.36 8.82
N GLY A 162 5.43 -8.60 7.85
CA GLY A 162 5.81 -9.93 7.38
C GLY A 162 4.87 -10.53 6.34
N VAL A 163 3.75 -9.88 6.02
CA VAL A 163 2.80 -10.40 5.02
C VAL A 163 3.23 -10.04 3.60
N ASN A 164 3.76 -8.83 3.38
CA ASN A 164 4.19 -8.38 2.07
C ASN A 164 5.64 -7.89 2.12
N PRO A 165 6.62 -8.70 1.67
CA PRO A 165 8.03 -8.40 1.88
C PRO A 165 8.45 -7.06 1.25
N PHE A 166 7.96 -6.73 0.05
CA PHE A 166 8.27 -5.44 -0.56
C PHE A 166 7.50 -4.28 0.08
N GLY A 167 6.32 -4.53 0.63
CA GLY A 167 5.61 -3.49 1.39
C GLY A 167 6.32 -3.15 2.70
N ASP A 168 6.87 -4.17 3.38
CA ASP A 168 7.67 -4.00 4.59
C ASP A 168 8.97 -3.25 4.29
N GLU A 169 9.68 -3.61 3.21
CA GLU A 169 10.87 -2.87 2.76
C GLU A 169 10.55 -1.40 2.42
N VAL A 170 9.41 -1.12 1.77
CA VAL A 170 8.98 0.28 1.53
C VAL A 170 8.77 1.00 2.86
N LEU A 171 8.17 0.35 3.85
CA LEU A 171 7.92 0.94 5.16
C LEU A 171 9.22 1.30 5.88
N GLU A 172 10.24 0.45 5.79
CA GLU A 172 11.58 0.68 6.36
C GLU A 172 12.32 1.85 5.70
N LEU A 173 12.14 2.02 4.38
CA LEU A 173 12.79 3.08 3.60
C LEU A 173 12.12 4.44 3.73
N LEU A 174 10.87 4.50 4.20
CA LEU A 174 10.13 5.74 4.32
C LEU A 174 10.48 6.50 5.60
N GLU A 175 10.66 7.81 5.46
CA GLU A 175 10.60 8.71 6.60
C GLU A 175 9.18 8.74 7.22
N PRO A 176 9.04 9.03 8.53
CA PRO A 176 7.74 9.19 9.18
C PRO A 176 6.87 10.25 8.50
N TRP A 177 5.98 9.84 7.59
CA TRP A 177 5.18 10.76 6.78
C TRP A 177 4.14 11.55 7.58
N TRP A 178 3.98 11.26 8.87
CA TRP A 178 3.14 11.99 9.81
C TRP A 178 3.87 13.07 10.61
N ALA A 179 5.20 13.14 10.53
CA ALA A 179 6.00 13.98 11.43
C ALA A 179 5.58 15.46 11.46
N ALA A 180 5.04 15.97 10.35
CA ALA A 180 4.56 17.36 10.22
C ALA A 180 3.08 17.56 10.62
N GLY A 181 2.47 16.66 11.39
CA GLY A 181 1.06 16.76 11.81
C GLY A 181 0.09 16.11 10.81
N PRO A 182 -1.21 16.48 10.75
CA PRO A 182 -2.18 15.95 9.79
C PRO A 182 -1.77 16.13 8.32
N CYS A 183 -2.12 15.19 7.43
CA CYS A 183 -1.76 15.28 6.01
C CYS A 183 -2.72 16.14 5.18
N VAL A 184 -3.91 16.38 5.72
CA VAL A 184 -4.97 17.24 5.18
C VAL A 184 -5.79 17.78 6.34
N GLU A 185 -6.56 18.82 6.09
CA GLU A 185 -7.67 19.25 6.94
C GLU A 185 -8.97 18.74 6.29
N PRO A 186 -9.66 17.75 6.87
CA PRO A 186 -10.95 17.31 6.37
C PRO A 186 -11.95 18.46 6.44
N ALA A 187 -12.77 18.64 5.40
CA ALA A 187 -13.89 19.57 5.48
C ALA A 187 -14.85 19.14 6.62
N GLU A 188 -15.35 20.11 7.38
CA GLU A 188 -16.35 19.91 8.45
C GLU A 188 -17.67 19.32 7.92
#